data_AF-A0A935MAC7-F1
#
_entry.id   AF-A0A935MAC7-F1
#
_cell.length_a   1.000
_cell.length_b   1.000
_cell.length_c   1.000
_cell.angle_alpha   90.00
_cell.angle_beta   90.00
_cell.angle_gamma   90.00
#
_symmetry.space_group_name_H-M   'P 1'
#
loop_
_entity.id
_entity.type
_entity.pdbx_description
1 polymer ?
#
loop_
_entity_poly.entity_id
_entity_poly.type
_entity_poly.pdbx_seq_one_letter_code
_entity_poly.pdbx_strand_id
1 'polypeptide(L)' 'MTEQNEKNCLNCNRTDEQVPLLHLTFKNETKYICPQCLPVLIHKIHLIADKLPGVEIAPDAAH' A
#
# COMPACT_ATOMS: atom_id res chain seq x y z
N MET A 1 -4.36 -6.78 -24.05
CA MET A 1 -3.44 -5.70 -23.61
C MET A 1 -2.99 -6.10 -22.23
N THR A 2 -1.72 -6.50 -22.06
CA THR A 2 -1.22 -6.92 -20.74
C THR A 2 -0.95 -5.65 -19.94
N GLU A 3 -1.85 -5.29 -19.03
CA GLU A 3 -1.56 -4.34 -17.97
C GLU A 3 -0.36 -4.88 -17.18
N GLN A 4 0.82 -4.38 -17.51
CA GLN A 4 2.02 -4.55 -16.71
C GLN A 4 1.75 -3.75 -15.44
N ASN A 5 1.17 -4.41 -14.44
CA ASN A 5 0.98 -3.84 -13.11
C ASN A 5 2.37 -3.57 -12.54
N GLU A 6 2.88 -2.36 -12.79
CA GLU A 6 4.22 -1.95 -12.36
C GLU A 6 4.37 -2.24 -10.87
N LYS A 7 5.33 -3.10 -10.53
CA LYS A 7 5.62 -3.48 -9.15
C LYS A 7 6.24 -2.27 -8.46
N ASN A 8 5.40 -1.39 -7.96
CA ASN A 8 5.81 -0.18 -7.26
C ASN A 8 5.17 -0.12 -5.87
N CYS A 9 5.89 0.46 -4.93
CA CYS A 9 5.37 0.69 -3.58
C CYS A 9 4.18 1.65 -3.66
N LEU A 10 3.01 1.22 -3.17
CA LEU A 10 1.78 2.01 -3.17
C LEU A 10 1.95 3.40 -2.49
N ASN A 11 2.89 3.53 -1.56
CA ASN A 11 3.10 4.78 -0.84
C ASN A 11 4.12 5.69 -1.56
N CYS A 12 5.33 5.19 -1.84
CA CYS A 12 6.45 6.00 -2.32
C CYS A 12 6.82 5.81 -3.80
N ASN A 13 6.09 4.96 -4.53
CA ASN A 13 6.28 4.66 -5.95
C ASN A 13 7.64 4.07 -6.37
N ARG A 14 8.52 3.74 -5.42
CA ARG A 14 9.77 3.04 -5.75
C ARG A 14 9.48 1.63 -6.27
N THR A 15 10.22 1.21 -7.28
CA THR A 15 10.14 -0.11 -7.90
C THR A 15 10.95 -1.16 -7.12
N ASP A 16 10.79 -2.44 -7.47
CA ASP A 16 11.59 -3.53 -6.89
C ASP A 16 13.09 -3.47 -7.23
N GLU A 17 13.47 -2.69 -8.24
CA GLU A 17 14.88 -2.41 -8.57
C GLU A 17 15.53 -1.43 -7.57
N GLN A 18 14.74 -0.58 -6.92
CA GLN A 18 15.25 0.45 -6.02
C GLN A 18 15.20 0.00 -4.55
N VAL A 19 14.17 -0.75 -4.17
CA VAL A 19 13.95 -1.26 -2.80
C VAL A 19 13.21 -2.60 -2.86
N PRO A 20 13.41 -3.51 -1.90
CA PRO A 20 12.58 -4.71 -1.83
C PRO A 20 11.11 -4.34 -1.67
N LEU A 21 10.25 -5.05 -2.39
CA LEU A 21 8.79 -4.92 -2.30
C LEU A 21 8.18 -6.17 -1.69
N LEU A 22 7.26 -5.95 -0.75
CA LEU A 22 6.42 -6.97 -0.15
C LEU A 22 5.10 -7.03 -0.92
N HIS A 23 4.61 -8.24 -1.19
CA HIS A 23 3.30 -8.48 -1.80
C HIS A 23 2.21 -8.34 -0.74
N LEU A 24 1.16 -7.60 -1.09
CA LEU A 24 -0.05 -7.44 -0.29
C LEU A 24 -1.24 -7.87 -1.13
N THR A 25 -2.08 -8.73 -0.56
CA THR A 25 -3.38 -9.06 -1.13
C THR A 25 -4.47 -8.48 -0.26
N PHE A 26 -5.29 -7.58 -0.81
CA PHE A 26 -6.42 -6.99 -0.11
C PHE A 26 -7.61 -6.88 -1.06
N LYS A 27 -8.79 -7.36 -0.64
CA LYS A 27 -10.00 -7.37 -1.48
C LYS A 27 -9.78 -7.98 -2.89
N ASN A 28 -8.98 -9.04 -2.97
CA ASN A 28 -8.56 -9.70 -4.22
C ASN A 28 -7.69 -8.85 -5.16
N GLU A 29 -7.24 -7.66 -4.72
CA GLU A 29 -6.25 -6.88 -5.44
C GLU A 29 -4.85 -7.14 -4.91
N THR A 30 -3.90 -7.28 -5.84
CA THR A 30 -2.47 -7.31 -5.55
C THR A 30 -1.93 -5.88 -5.50
N LYS A 31 -1.32 -5.53 -4.37
CA LYS A 31 -0.54 -4.29 -4.19
C LYS A 31 0.86 -4.62 -3.71
N TYR A 32 1.74 -3.63 -3.74
CA TYR A 32 3.10 -3.76 -3.23
C TYR A 32 3.42 -2.65 -2.23
N ILE A 33 4.20 -2.97 -1.20
CA ILE A 33 4.72 -1.98 -0.25
C ILE A 33 6.17 -2.28 0.09
N CYS A 34 7.02 -1.26 0.20
CA CYS A 34 8.40 -1.47 0.63
C CYS A 34 8.51 -1.51 2.17
N PRO A 35 9.54 -2.16 2.75
CA PRO A 35 9.77 -2.20 4.20
C PRO A 35 9.87 -0.82 4.86
N GLN A 36 10.32 0.21 4.12
CA GLN A 36 10.38 1.59 4.63
C GLN A 36 8.99 2.21 4.81
N CYS A 37 8.01 1.80 4.00
CA CYS A 37 6.64 2.32 4.04
C CYS A 37 5.69 1.42 4.84
N LEU A 38 6.06 0.17 5.11
CA LEU A 38 5.27 -0.75 5.92
C LEU A 38 4.88 -0.18 7.31
N PRO A 39 5.74 0.55 8.03
CA PRO A 39 5.35 1.17 9.31
C PRO A 39 4.20 2.17 9.17
N VAL A 40 4.10 2.88 8.03
CA VAL A 40 2.98 3.80 7.76
C VAL A 40 1.68 3.02 7.61
N LEU A 41 1.71 1.87 6.92
CA LEU A 41 0.55 0.99 6.82
C LEU A 41 0.07 0.47 8.18
N ILE A 42 0.97 0.16 9.10
CA ILE A 42 0.63 -0.41 10.42
C ILE A 42 0.17 0.68 11.41
N HIS A 43 0.87 1.83 11.47
CA HIS A 43 0.63 2.84 12.50
C HIS A 43 -0.20 4.04 12.03
N LYS A 44 -0.23 4.32 10.72
CA LYS A 44 -0.82 5.54 10.13
C LYS A 44 -1.58 5.24 8.84
N ILE A 45 -2.39 4.17 8.86
CA ILE A 45 -3.12 3.70 7.67
C ILE A 45 -4.00 4.78 7.02
N HIS A 46 -4.53 5.72 7.81
CA HIS A 46 -5.31 6.86 7.33
C HIS A 46 -4.56 7.73 6.30
N LEU A 47 -3.22 7.77 6.33
CA LEU A 47 -2.41 8.53 5.36
C LEU A 47 -2.33 7.88 3.98
N ILE A 48 -2.66 6.59 3.87
CA ILE A 48 -2.55 5.81 2.64
C ILE A 48 -3.84 5.07 2.28
N ALA A 49 -4.92 5.32 3.01
CA ALA A 49 -6.22 4.68 2.82
C ALA A 49 -6.80 4.94 1.42
N ASP A 50 -6.63 6.15 0.89
CA ASP A 50 -7.05 6.51 -0.48
C ASP A 50 -6.34 5.65 -1.56
N LYS A 51 -5.15 5.13 -1.23
CA LYS A 51 -4.35 4.27 -2.12
C LYS A 51 -4.69 2.79 -1.98
N LEU A 52 -5.54 2.44 -1.02
CA LEU A 52 -6.01 1.08 -0.76
C LEU A 52 -7.51 1.01 -1.10
N PRO A 53 -7.88 0.35 -2.21
CA PRO A 53 -9.26 0.33 -2.66
C PRO A 53 -10.15 -0.31 -1.59
N GLY A 54 -11.13 0.46 -1.13
CA GLY A 54 -12.12 0.01 -0.16
C GLY A 54 -11.61 -0.11 1.28
N VAL A 55 -10.54 0.59 1.68
CA VAL A 55 -10.30 0.81 3.11
C VAL A 55 -11.35 1.79 3.63
N GLU A 56 -12.33 1.26 4.34
CA GLU A 56 -13.24 2.06 5.16
C GLU A 56 -12.47 2.41 6.43
N ILE A 57 -11.96 3.65 6.49
CA ILE A 57 -11.40 4.18 7.73
C ILE A 57 -12.60 4.31 8.66
N ALA A 58 -12.72 3.41 9.65
CA ALA A 58 -13.71 3.60 10.70
C ALA A 58 -13.51 5.02 11.27
N PRO A 59 -14.54 5.87 11.28
CA PRO A 59 -14.42 7.15 11.95
C PRO A 59 -14.19 6.85 13.43
N ASP A 60 -13.08 7.38 13.94
CA ASP A 60 -12.71 7.43 15.34
C ASP A 60 -11.83 6.28 15.90
N ALA A 61 -10.51 6.49 15.78
CA ALA A 61 -9.67 6.43 16.97
C ALA A 61 -9.10 7.84 17.20
N ALA A 62 -9.98 8.81 17.44
CA ALA A 62 -9.60 10.07 18.04
C ALA A 62 -9.80 9.90 19.56
N HIS A 63 -8.77 9.40 20.23
CA HIS A 63 -8.57 9.59 21.66
C HIS A 63 -7.09 9.61 21.97
#